data_AF-A0A958BVT6-F1
#
_entry.id   AF-A0A958BVT6-F1
#
_cell.length_a   1.000
_cell.length_b   1.000
_cell.length_c   1.000
_cell.angle_alpha   90.00
_cell.angle_beta   90.00
_cell.angle_gamma   90.00
#
_symmetry.space_group_name_H-M   'P 1'
#
loop_
_entity.id
_entity.type
_entity.pdbx_description
1 polymer ?
#
loop_
_entity_poly.entity_id
_entity_poly.type
_entity_poly.pdbx_seq_one_letter_code
_entity_poly.pdbx_strand_id
1 'polypeptide(L)'
;MFKQLTAVLLNRPEIREQWEKMTDYNRANVNNNERVTSLVFGGTMFLGGLRRPVSIRGLFSLAGGSFLLYRGLRGYCPIYGALDYSSLTSSEKQQLIIERQAAQEQEWAEPFDGYDQKELDEKLYETFPASDATASY
;
A
#
# COMPACT_ATOMS: atom_id res chain seq x y z
N MET A 1 11.09 24.86 22.44
CA MET A 1 10.47 25.13 21.13
C MET A 1 10.21 23.88 20.29
N PHE A 2 11.09 22.86 20.28
CA PHE A 2 10.92 21.64 19.46
C PHE A 2 9.61 20.85 19.69
N LYS A 3 9.14 20.76 20.95
CA LYS A 3 7.88 20.07 21.32
C LYS A 3 6.61 20.78 20.83
N GLN A 4 6.66 22.11 20.66
CA GLN A 4 5.53 22.89 20.15
C GLN A 4 5.39 22.69 18.64
N LEU A 5 6.52 22.61 17.92
CA LEU A 5 6.54 22.33 16.48
C LEU A 5 5.99 20.93 16.16
N THR A 6 6.33 19.90 16.96
CA THR A 6 5.77 18.56 16.79
C THR A 6 4.26 18.51 17.04
N ALA A 7 3.75 19.26 18.01
CA ALA A 7 2.30 19.31 18.29
C ALA A 7 1.52 20.00 17.17
N VAL A 8 2.08 21.05 16.56
CA VAL A 8 1.48 21.78 15.43
C VAL A 8 1.49 20.94 14.15
N LEU A 9 2.58 20.22 13.88
CA LEU A 9 2.66 19.33 12.70
C LEU A 9 1.76 18.10 12.83
N LEU A 10 1.57 17.56 14.04
CA LEU A 10 0.67 16.42 14.31
C LEU A 10 -0.83 16.78 14.32
N ASN A 11 -1.17 18.08 14.29
CA ASN A 11 -2.55 18.57 14.26
C ASN A 11 -3.00 19.00 12.85
N ARG A 12 -2.17 18.81 11.82
CA ARG A 12 -2.54 19.00 10.42
C ARG A 12 -3.19 17.70 9.90
N PRO A 13 -4.48 17.70 9.56
CA PRO A 13 -5.14 16.50 9.03
C PRO A 13 -4.51 16.01 7.72
N GLU A 14 -4.02 16.94 6.88
CA GLU A 14 -3.29 16.65 5.63
C GLU A 14 -2.03 15.81 5.88
N ILE A 15 -1.28 16.12 6.94
CA ILE A 15 -0.06 15.39 7.30
C ILE A 15 -0.43 13.99 7.79
N ARG A 16 -1.52 13.84 8.58
CA ARG A 16 -2.01 12.53 9.03
C ARG A 16 -2.45 11.64 7.87
N GLU A 17 -3.18 12.20 6.91
CA GLU A 17 -3.64 11.47 5.73
C GLU A 17 -2.45 11.04 4.85
N GLN A 18 -1.43 11.89 4.72
CA GLN A 18 -0.18 11.53 4.05
C GLN A 18 0.59 10.42 4.79
N TRP A 19 0.66 10.47 6.13
CA TRP A 19 1.27 9.39 6.92
C TRP A 19 0.47 8.09 6.86
N GLU A 20 -0.86 8.14 6.84
CA GLU A 20 -1.71 6.95 6.66
C GLU A 20 -1.56 6.36 5.25
N LYS A 21 -1.47 7.20 4.21
CA LYS A 21 -1.12 6.74 2.85
C LYS A 21 0.30 6.17 2.78
N MET A 22 1.25 6.69 3.57
CA MET A 22 2.61 6.15 3.68
C MET A 22 2.69 4.88 4.56
N THR A 23 1.79 4.65 5.52
CA THR A 23 1.78 3.43 6.34
C THR A 23 1.05 2.27 5.67
N ASP A 24 0.19 2.54 4.67
CA ASP A 24 -0.43 1.53 3.80
C ASP A 24 0.58 0.86 2.83
N TYR A 25 1.86 1.15 3.01
CA TYR A 25 2.97 0.65 2.21
C TYR A 25 3.31 -0.83 2.46
N ASN A 26 2.79 -1.42 3.55
CA ASN A 26 3.02 -2.83 3.92
C ASN A 26 1.78 -3.73 3.77
N ARG A 27 1.01 -3.59 2.68
CA ARG A 27 -0.10 -4.54 2.43
C ARG A 27 0.37 -5.97 2.19
N ALA A 28 1.63 -6.18 1.79
CA ALA A 28 2.23 -7.50 1.73
C ALA A 28 3.16 -7.67 2.94
N ASN A 29 3.00 -8.77 3.67
CA ASN A 29 3.85 -9.12 4.82
C ASN A 29 4.34 -10.57 4.78
N VAL A 30 4.06 -11.28 3.68
CA VAL A 30 4.43 -12.67 3.44
C VAL A 30 5.34 -12.74 2.22
N ASN A 31 6.53 -13.34 2.38
CA ASN A 31 7.46 -13.59 1.28
C ASN A 31 6.93 -14.63 0.28
N ASN A 32 7.59 -14.72 -0.89
CA ASN A 32 7.15 -15.64 -1.94
C ASN A 32 7.21 -17.12 -1.55
N ASN A 33 8.19 -17.53 -0.75
CA ASN A 33 8.33 -18.92 -0.30
C ASN A 33 7.16 -19.34 0.60
N GLU A 34 6.77 -18.48 1.54
CA GLU A 34 5.62 -18.68 2.41
C GLU A 34 4.30 -18.61 1.65
N ARG A 35 4.22 -17.78 0.60
CA ARG A 35 3.04 -17.76 -0.29
C ARG A 35 2.87 -19.10 -1.02
N VAL A 36 3.93 -19.62 -1.64
CA VAL A 36 3.89 -20.93 -2.33
C VAL A 36 3.58 -22.04 -1.34
N THR A 37 4.24 -22.04 -0.18
CA THR A 37 3.98 -23.02 0.88
C THR A 37 2.52 -22.95 1.34
N SER A 38 1.96 -21.75 1.55
CA SER A 38 0.55 -21.58 1.94
C SER A 38 -0.41 -22.06 0.85
N LEU A 39 -0.09 -21.87 -0.43
CA LEU A 39 -0.90 -22.37 -1.53
C LEU A 39 -0.90 -23.90 -1.61
N VAL A 40 0.27 -24.53 -1.47
CA VAL A 40 0.41 -26.00 -1.53
C VAL A 40 -0.27 -26.65 -0.32
N PHE A 41 0.06 -26.22 0.89
CA PHE A 41 -0.53 -26.78 2.11
C PHE A 41 -2.01 -26.41 2.25
N GLY A 42 -2.37 -25.17 1.91
CA GLY A 42 -3.76 -24.72 1.91
C GLY A 42 -4.63 -25.47 0.92
N GLY A 43 -4.15 -25.66 -0.31
CA GLY A 43 -4.85 -26.41 -1.36
C GLY A 43 -5.05 -27.88 -1.00
N THR A 44 -3.98 -28.55 -0.52
CA THR A 44 -4.07 -29.96 -0.09
C THR A 44 -5.03 -30.14 1.09
N MET A 45 -4.97 -29.25 2.09
CA MET A 45 -5.87 -29.29 3.26
C MET A 45 -7.32 -28.97 2.88
N PHE A 46 -7.55 -27.98 2.01
CA PHE A 46 -8.88 -27.61 1.53
C PHE A 46 -9.53 -28.75 0.74
N LEU A 47 -8.81 -29.35 -0.21
CA LEU A 47 -9.28 -30.52 -0.97
C LEU A 47 -9.50 -31.74 -0.05
N GLY A 48 -8.68 -31.91 0.98
CA GLY A 48 -8.87 -32.94 2.00
C GLY A 48 -10.15 -32.74 2.82
N GLY A 49 -10.50 -31.50 3.13
CA GLY A 49 -11.75 -31.11 3.79
C GLY A 49 -12.99 -31.33 2.92
N LEU A 50 -12.91 -31.02 1.62
CA LEU A 50 -13.99 -31.27 0.66
C LEU A 50 -14.36 -32.76 0.54
N ARG A 51 -13.42 -33.67 0.77
CA ARG A 51 -13.69 -35.12 0.78
C ARG A 51 -14.46 -35.59 2.02
N ARG A 52 -14.57 -34.76 3.07
CA ARG A 52 -15.27 -35.09 4.33
C ARG A 52 -16.08 -33.90 4.86
N PRO A 53 -17.02 -33.34 4.08
CA PRO A 53 -17.62 -32.04 4.38
C PRO A 53 -18.48 -32.01 5.65
N VAL A 54 -19.01 -33.16 6.07
CA VAL A 54 -19.97 -33.29 7.20
C VAL A 54 -19.27 -33.59 8.54
N SER A 55 -17.94 -33.65 8.58
CA SER A 55 -17.18 -33.91 9.80
C SER A 55 -16.61 -32.61 10.37
N ILE A 56 -16.57 -32.47 11.70
CA ILE A 56 -15.89 -31.36 12.39
C ILE A 56 -14.45 -31.18 11.87
N ARG A 57 -13.75 -32.29 11.60
CA ARG A 57 -12.38 -32.27 11.06
C ARG A 57 -12.34 -31.74 9.63
N GLY A 58 -13.37 -32.03 8.83
CA GLY A 58 -13.53 -31.51 7.48
C GLY A 58 -13.78 -30.01 7.46
N LEU A 59 -14.63 -29.51 8.37
CA LEU A 59 -14.87 -28.09 8.59
C LEU A 59 -13.60 -27.34 8.98
N PHE A 60 -12.83 -27.84 9.95
CA PHE A 60 -11.53 -27.24 10.30
C PHE A 60 -10.53 -27.29 9.14
N SER A 61 -10.54 -28.37 8.36
CA SER A 61 -9.68 -28.50 7.17
C SER A 61 -10.06 -27.50 6.08
N LEU A 62 -11.35 -27.29 5.84
CA LEU A 62 -11.85 -26.29 4.91
C LEU A 62 -11.52 -24.88 5.39
N ALA A 63 -11.81 -24.55 6.64
CA ALA A 63 -11.55 -23.22 7.19
C ALA A 63 -10.04 -22.89 7.18
N GLY A 64 -9.20 -23.81 7.69
CA GLY A 64 -7.75 -23.65 7.70
C GLY A 64 -7.15 -23.61 6.30
N GLY A 65 -7.59 -24.50 5.41
CA GLY A 65 -7.15 -24.55 4.02
C GLY A 65 -7.52 -23.28 3.25
N SER A 66 -8.76 -22.79 3.38
CA SER A 66 -9.21 -21.52 2.81
C SER A 66 -8.38 -20.34 3.32
N PHE A 67 -8.09 -20.29 4.61
CA PHE A 67 -7.28 -19.23 5.19
C PHE A 67 -5.85 -19.23 4.63
N LEU A 68 -5.22 -20.40 4.50
CA LEU A 68 -3.89 -20.52 3.91
C LEU A 68 -3.89 -20.13 2.42
N LEU A 69 -4.92 -20.53 1.66
CA LEU A 69 -5.09 -20.10 0.27
C LEU A 69 -5.24 -18.58 0.17
N TYR A 70 -6.09 -17.97 1.00
CA TYR A 70 -6.23 -16.52 1.08
C TYR A 70 -4.89 -15.84 1.37
N ARG A 71 -4.15 -16.33 2.38
CA ARG A 71 -2.83 -15.81 2.76
C ARG A 71 -1.83 -15.90 1.60
N GLY A 72 -1.79 -17.03 0.89
CA GLY A 72 -0.89 -17.24 -0.24
C GLY A 72 -1.21 -16.36 -1.44
N LEU A 73 -2.49 -16.27 -1.82
CA LEU A 73 -2.96 -15.46 -2.95
C LEU A 73 -2.75 -13.97 -2.68
N ARG A 74 -3.15 -13.48 -1.50
CA ARG A 74 -3.07 -12.06 -1.15
C ARG A 74 -1.66 -11.59 -0.77
N GLY A 75 -0.79 -12.50 -0.33
CA GLY A 75 0.51 -12.12 0.22
C GLY A 75 0.42 -11.36 1.56
N TYR A 76 -0.75 -11.41 2.20
CA TYR A 76 -1.02 -10.74 3.47
C TYR A 76 -1.56 -11.73 4.50
N CYS A 77 -1.03 -11.62 5.71
CA CYS A 77 -1.52 -12.33 6.87
C CYS A 77 -1.96 -11.34 7.95
N PRO A 78 -3.25 -11.36 8.37
CA PRO A 78 -3.76 -10.49 9.42
C PRO A 78 -3.03 -10.65 10.75
N ILE A 79 -2.60 -11.88 11.08
CA ILE A 79 -1.86 -12.16 12.32
C ILE A 79 -0.51 -11.45 12.32
N TYR A 80 0.20 -11.51 11.20
CA TYR A 80 1.48 -10.80 11.05
C TYR A 80 1.27 -9.28 11.09
N GLY A 81 0.22 -8.76 10.46
CA GLY A 81 -0.12 -7.33 10.55
C GLY A 81 -0.47 -6.87 11.96
N ALA A 82 -1.21 -7.69 12.72
CA ALA A 82 -1.55 -7.39 14.11
C ALA A 82 -0.33 -7.43 15.05
N LEU A 83 0.71 -8.18 14.68
CA LEU A 83 1.98 -8.28 15.41
C LEU A 83 3.06 -7.32 14.87
N ASP A 84 2.72 -6.46 13.90
CA ASP A 84 3.67 -5.62 13.16
C ASP A 84 4.90 -6.40 12.65
N TYR A 85 4.65 -7.63 12.20
CA TYR A 85 5.65 -8.56 11.71
C TYR A 85 5.56 -8.72 10.19
N SER A 86 6.71 -8.93 9.54
CA SER A 86 6.80 -9.20 8.10
C SER A 86 7.93 -10.18 7.82
N SER A 87 7.64 -11.20 7.02
CA SER A 87 8.63 -12.20 6.59
C SER A 87 9.33 -11.84 5.28
N LEU A 88 9.07 -10.65 4.74
CA LEU A 88 9.68 -10.17 3.51
C LEU A 88 11.20 -9.99 3.67
N THR A 89 11.93 -10.45 2.67
CA THR A 89 13.37 -10.15 2.53
C THR A 89 13.59 -8.68 2.15
N SER A 90 14.80 -8.17 2.38
CA SER A 90 15.14 -6.78 2.01
C SER A 90 14.96 -6.52 0.51
N SER A 91 15.27 -7.51 -0.34
CA SER A 91 15.06 -7.43 -1.79
C SER A 91 13.59 -7.39 -2.16
N GLU A 92 12.74 -8.21 -1.54
CA GLU A 92 11.28 -8.19 -1.79
C GLU A 92 10.66 -6.87 -1.32
N LYS A 93 11.10 -6.32 -0.19
CA LYS A 93 10.68 -4.99 0.27
C LYS A 93 11.02 -3.91 -0.75
N GLN A 94 12.24 -3.93 -1.30
CA GLN A 94 12.67 -2.98 -2.34
C GLN A 94 11.89 -3.13 -3.64
N GLN A 95 11.57 -4.36 -4.06
CA GLN A 95 10.74 -4.58 -5.25
C GLN A 95 9.33 -4.03 -5.05
N LEU A 96 8.71 -4.29 -3.90
CA LEU A 96 7.41 -3.73 -3.56
C LEU A 96 7.43 -2.20 -3.52
N ILE A 97 8.54 -1.60 -3.08
CA ILE A 97 8.74 -0.14 -3.12
C ILE A 97 8.65 0.38 -4.56
N ILE A 98 9.47 -0.21 -5.43
CA ILE A 98 9.62 0.23 -6.82
C ILE A 98 8.32 0.01 -7.59
N GLU A 99 7.69 -1.15 -7.45
CA GLU A 99 6.43 -1.48 -8.14
C GLU A 99 5.31 -0.50 -7.77
N ARG A 100 5.22 -0.12 -6.49
CA ARG A 100 4.23 0.87 -6.05
C ARG A 100 4.54 2.28 -6.52
N GLN A 101 5.81 2.68 -6.49
CA GLN A 101 6.24 3.97 -7.03
C GLN A 101 5.91 4.05 -8.53
N ALA A 102 6.16 2.98 -9.29
CA ALA A 102 5.81 2.91 -10.71
C ALA A 102 4.30 2.93 -10.95
N ALA A 103 3.51 2.23 -10.12
CA ALA A 103 2.05 2.27 -10.21
C ALA A 103 1.49 3.65 -9.87
N GLN A 104 2.05 4.33 -8.87
CA GLN A 104 1.72 5.71 -8.55
C GLN A 104 2.12 6.65 -9.69
N GLU A 105 3.33 6.52 -10.22
CA GLU A 105 3.78 7.35 -11.35
C GLU A 105 2.88 7.18 -12.58
N GLN A 106 2.37 5.97 -12.85
CA GLN A 106 1.38 5.73 -13.90
C GLN A 106 0.02 6.36 -13.63
N GLU A 107 -0.45 6.36 -12.38
CA GLU A 107 -1.70 7.01 -11.98
C GLU A 107 -1.62 8.54 -12.07
N TRP A 108 -0.43 9.11 -11.83
CA TRP A 108 -0.16 10.54 -12.01
C TRP A 108 0.33 10.88 -13.43
N ALA A 109 0.55 9.88 -14.27
CA ALA A 109 0.81 9.99 -15.71
C ALA A 109 -0.49 9.84 -16.53
N GLU A 110 -1.58 10.44 -16.03
CA GLU A 110 -2.61 10.96 -16.92
C GLU A 110 -1.90 11.72 -18.04
N PRO A 111 -2.18 11.43 -19.33
CA PRO A 111 -1.61 12.19 -20.42
C PRO A 111 -1.85 13.68 -20.12
N PHE A 112 -0.78 14.44 -19.96
CA PHE A 112 -0.84 15.91 -19.96
C PHE A 112 -1.13 16.37 -21.40
N ASP A 113 -2.15 15.79 -22.03
CA ASP A 113 -2.69 16.07 -23.34
C ASP A 113 -3.92 16.94 -23.10
N GLY A 114 -3.73 18.27 -23.17
CA GLY A 114 -4.86 19.18 -23.21
C GLY A 114 -4.78 20.42 -22.32
N TYR A 115 -3.66 20.69 -21.65
CA TYR A 115 -3.48 22.03 -21.12
C TYR A 115 -3.10 22.99 -22.25
N ASP A 116 -4.05 23.85 -22.61
CA ASP A 116 -3.74 25.03 -23.41
C ASP A 116 -2.74 25.86 -22.58
N GLN A 117 -1.53 26.02 -23.11
CA GLN A 117 -0.44 26.77 -22.47
C GLN A 117 -0.93 28.16 -22.01
N LYS A 118 -1.89 28.75 -22.74
CA LYS A 118 -2.48 30.04 -22.42
C LYS A 118 -3.34 30.02 -21.16
N GLU A 119 -4.08 28.94 -20.93
CA GLU A 119 -4.89 28.78 -19.71
C GLU A 119 -4.02 28.52 -18.48
N LEU A 120 -2.90 27.79 -18.64
CA LEU A 120 -1.90 27.64 -17.57
C LEU A 120 -1.26 28.97 -17.21
N ASP A 121 -0.83 29.72 -18.22
CA ASP A 121 -0.18 31.02 -18.01
C ASP A 121 -1.15 32.00 -17.34
N GLU A 122 -2.43 32.02 -17.74
CA GLU A 122 -3.48 32.83 -17.12
C GLU A 122 -3.72 32.45 -15.64
N LYS A 123 -3.84 31.15 -15.33
CA LYS A 123 -4.02 30.67 -13.94
C LYS A 123 -2.79 30.91 -13.06
N LEU A 124 -1.58 30.86 -13.63
CA LEU A 124 -0.35 31.20 -12.93
C LEU A 124 -0.24 32.69 -12.65
N TYR A 125 -0.68 33.55 -13.58
CA TYR A 125 -0.75 35.00 -13.39
C TYR A 125 -1.74 35.42 -12.29
N GLU A 126 -2.86 34.70 -12.13
CA GLU A 126 -3.83 34.98 -11.07
C GLU A 126 -3.37 34.50 -9.68
N THR A 127 -2.68 33.36 -9.62
CA THR A 127 -2.26 32.73 -8.34
C THR A 127 -1.01 33.38 -7.76
N PHE A 128 -0.09 33.78 -8.64
CA PHE A 128 1.14 34.47 -8.27
C PHE A 128 1.16 35.79 -9.03
N PRO A 129 0.42 36.82 -8.59
CA PRO A 129 0.61 38.15 -9.14
C PRO A 129 2.10 38.44 -9.03
N ALA A 130 2.76 38.65 -10.17
CA ALA A 130 4.20 38.83 -10.24
C ALA A 130 4.59 39.81 -9.14
N SER A 131 5.34 39.32 -8.15
CA SER A 131 6.03 40.14 -7.17
C SER A 131 7.10 40.89 -7.95
N ASP A 132 6.67 41.88 -8.73
CA ASP A 132 7.54 42.71 -9.54
C ASP A 132 8.65 43.20 -8.64
N ALA A 133 9.86 42.84 -9.05
CA ALA A 133 11.10 43.30 -8.48
C ALA A 133 11.09 44.83 -8.57
N THR A 134 11.06 45.51 -7.43
CA THR A 134 11.48 46.92 -7.38
C THR A 134 12.98 46.95 -7.61
N ALA A 135 13.40 46.83 -8.86
CA ALA A 135 14.70 47.27 -9.33
C ALA A 135 14.62 48.80 -9.48
N SER A 136 14.81 49.50 -8.36
CA SER A 136 15.07 50.93 -8.36
C SER A 136 16.49 51.13 -7.83
N TYR A 137 17.42 51.40 -8.76
CA TYR A 137 18.75 51.93 -8.48
C TYR A 137 18.69 53.36 -7.95
#